data_AF-A0A4Q6A8D9-F1
#
_entry.id   AF-A0A4Q6A8D9-F1
#
_cell.length_a   1.000
_cell.length_b   1.000
_cell.length_c   1.000
_cell.angle_alpha   90.00
_cell.angle_beta   90.00
_cell.angle_gamma   90.00
#
_symmetry.space_group_name_H-M   'P 1'
#
loop_
_entity.id
_entity.type
_entity.pdbx_description
1 polymer ?
#
loop_
_entity_poly.entity_id
_entity_poly.type
_entity_poly.pdbx_seq_one_letter_code
_entity_poly.pdbx_strand_id
1 'polypeptide(L)'
;MLTDFMDNLSHRSWKREGRDGAKAHLVDYFLAHRYGREHYTEEEIRIMFRELDALGLLFPHNGGIELIDHYVAFRDSHYPYWFDKWFNKSRRQL
;
A
#
# COMPACT_ATOMS: atom_id res chain seq x y z
N MET A 1 2.26 -13.18 -2.18
CA MET A 1 1.94 -12.72 -3.55
C MET A 1 1.25 -11.35 -3.58
N LEU A 2 0.13 -11.11 -2.88
CA LEU A 2 -0.48 -9.75 -2.80
C LEU A 2 0.05 -8.93 -1.62
N THR A 3 0.22 -9.57 -0.47
CA THR A 3 0.84 -8.96 0.73
C THR A 3 2.27 -8.49 0.47
N ASP A 4 3.04 -9.22 -0.34
CA ASP A 4 4.40 -8.80 -0.73
C ASP A 4 4.38 -7.54 -1.60
N PHE A 5 3.37 -7.41 -2.49
CA PHE A 5 3.16 -6.20 -3.26
C PHE A 5 2.78 -5.02 -2.35
N MET A 6 1.85 -5.24 -1.42
CA MET A 6 1.45 -4.25 -0.43
C MET A 6 2.60 -3.86 0.50
N ASP A 7 3.47 -4.79 0.87
CA ASP A 7 4.67 -4.57 1.69
C ASP A 7 5.76 -3.79 0.95
N ASN A 8 5.95 -4.08 -0.33
CA ASN A 8 6.84 -3.32 -1.19
C ASN A 8 6.34 -1.89 -1.40
N LEU A 9 5.02 -1.69 -1.49
CA LEU A 9 4.44 -0.35 -1.62
C LEU A 9 4.45 0.44 -0.31
N SER A 10 4.09 -0.21 0.80
CA SER A 10 4.08 0.40 2.14
C SER A 10 5.49 0.60 2.72
N HIS A 11 6.52 -0.03 2.13
CA HIS A 11 7.92 0.17 2.49
C HIS A 11 8.21 -0.11 3.97
N ARG A 12 7.90 -1.35 4.38
CA ARG A 12 7.94 -1.96 5.72
C ARG A 12 9.29 -1.93 6.48
N SER A 13 10.27 -1.09 6.13
CA SER A 13 11.61 -1.17 6.72
C SER A 13 12.12 0.16 7.28
N TRP A 14 12.95 0.05 8.32
CA TRP A 14 13.70 1.11 8.97
C TRP A 14 14.41 2.09 8.02
N LYS A 15 14.78 1.67 6.80
CA LYS A 15 15.55 2.48 5.84
C LYS A 15 14.66 3.07 4.74
N ARG A 16 13.92 4.15 5.03
CA ARG A 16 13.03 4.85 4.06
C ARG A 16 13.77 5.73 3.06
N GLU A 17 14.97 6.22 3.39
CA GLU A 17 15.77 7.09 2.51
C GLU A 17 16.03 6.46 1.14
N GLY A 18 15.80 7.25 0.08
CA GLY A 18 16.02 6.87 -1.32
C GLY A 18 14.86 6.14 -2.00
N ARG A 19 13.75 5.86 -1.29
CA ARG A 19 12.65 5.03 -1.84
C ARG A 19 11.48 5.82 -2.40
N ASP A 20 11.38 7.11 -2.12
CA ASP A 20 10.30 7.94 -2.66
C ASP A 20 10.36 8.04 -4.19
N GLY A 21 11.57 8.05 -4.77
CA GLY A 21 11.75 7.93 -6.22
C GLY A 21 11.28 6.58 -6.78
N ALA A 22 11.58 5.48 -6.08
CA ALA A 22 11.12 4.14 -6.47
C ALA A 22 9.59 4.01 -6.44
N LYS A 23 8.92 4.66 -5.47
CA LYS A 23 7.44 4.69 -5.38
C LYS A 23 6.82 5.39 -6.57
N ALA A 24 7.33 6.56 -6.95
CA ALA A 24 6.83 7.31 -8.10
C ALA A 24 6.92 6.45 -9.37
N HIS A 25 8.06 5.79 -9.58
CA HIS A 25 8.24 4.86 -10.71
C HIS A 25 7.29 3.67 -10.68
N LEU A 26 6.95 3.14 -9.51
CA LEU A 26 6.02 2.02 -9.39
C LEU A 26 4.57 2.42 -9.73
N VAL A 27 4.13 3.59 -9.29
CA VAL A 27 2.82 4.16 -9.66
C VAL A 27 2.78 4.40 -11.17
N ASP A 28 3.80 5.05 -11.73
CA ASP A 28 3.86 5.37 -13.15
C ASP A 28 3.92 4.10 -14.01
N TYR A 29 4.66 3.08 -13.57
CA TYR A 29 4.68 1.77 -14.21
C TYR A 29 3.29 1.12 -14.21
N PHE A 30 2.59 1.12 -13.07
CA PHE A 30 1.26 0.53 -12.92
C PHE A 30 0.23 1.21 -13.84
N LEU A 31 0.27 2.55 -13.91
CA LEU A 31 -0.59 3.35 -14.76
C LEU A 31 -0.26 3.17 -16.26
N ALA A 32 1.02 3.16 -16.62
CA ALA A 32 1.48 3.00 -18.00
C ALA A 32 1.05 1.64 -18.59
N HIS A 33 1.07 0.58 -17.77
CA HIS A 33 0.62 -0.75 -18.15
C HIS A 33 -0.90 -0.95 -18.02
N ARG A 34 -1.64 0.10 -17.62
CA ARG A 34 -3.10 0.10 -17.48
C ARG A 34 -3.63 -1.00 -16.55
N TYR A 35 -2.86 -1.37 -15.53
CA TYR A 35 -3.35 -2.34 -14.56
C TYR A 35 -4.56 -1.78 -13.81
N GLY A 36 -5.62 -2.60 -13.69
CA GLY A 36 -6.85 -2.21 -13.00
C GLY A 36 -7.69 -1.13 -13.68
N ARG A 37 -7.33 -0.63 -14.88
CA ARG A 37 -8.07 0.41 -15.62
C ARG A 37 -9.50 0.03 -15.98
N GLU A 38 -9.80 -1.26 -16.04
CA GLU A 38 -11.15 -1.81 -16.24
C GLU A 38 -12.07 -1.65 -15.03
N HIS A 39 -11.49 -1.37 -13.85
CA HIS A 39 -12.19 -1.30 -12.57
C HIS A 39 -11.99 0.02 -11.83
N TYR A 40 -10.93 0.76 -12.15
CA TYR A 40 -10.52 1.95 -11.40
C TYR A 40 -9.97 3.03 -12.34
N THR A 41 -10.27 4.27 -11.99
CA THR A 41 -9.64 5.45 -12.58
C THR A 41 -8.19 5.60 -12.13
N GLU A 42 -7.40 6.35 -12.89
CA GLU A 42 -6.00 6.63 -12.49
C GLU A 42 -5.91 7.33 -11.14
N GLU A 43 -6.85 8.22 -10.82
CA GLU A 43 -6.89 8.88 -9.52
C GLU A 43 -7.18 7.90 -8.38
N GLU A 44 -8.08 6.94 -8.58
CA GLU A 44 -8.35 5.89 -7.59
C GLU A 44 -7.14 5.00 -7.35
N ILE A 45 -6.41 4.64 -8.41
CA ILE A 45 -5.14 3.92 -8.30
C ILE A 45 -4.14 4.77 -7.49
N ARG A 46 -4.02 6.07 -7.76
CA ARG A 46 -3.16 6.97 -6.96
C ARG A 46 -3.58 7.01 -5.48
N ILE A 47 -4.88 7.00 -5.19
CA ILE A 47 -5.40 6.92 -3.81
C ILE A 47 -4.98 5.60 -3.15
N MET A 48 -5.17 4.46 -3.83
CA MET A 48 -4.74 3.14 -3.31
C MET A 48 -3.28 3.14 -2.87
N PHE A 49 -2.39 3.69 -3.71
CA PHE A 49 -0.96 3.75 -3.40
C PHE A 49 -0.66 4.72 -2.24
N ARG A 50 -1.36 5.87 -2.14
CA ARG A 50 -1.23 6.80 -1.01
C ARG A 50 -1.67 6.17 0.31
N GLU A 51 -2.74 5.37 0.31
CA GLU A 51 -3.21 4.65 1.50
C GLU A 51 -2.16 3.64 2.00
N LEU A 52 -1.53 2.90 1.09
CA LEU A 52 -0.47 1.96 1.44
C LEU A 52 0.79 2.67 1.95
N ASP A 53 1.17 3.80 1.36
CA ASP A 53 2.31 4.59 1.85
C ASP A 53 2.04 5.17 3.25
N ALA A 54 0.81 5.60 3.52
CA ALA A 54 0.41 6.08 4.84
C ALA A 54 0.55 5.00 5.92
N LEU A 55 0.22 3.74 5.61
CA LEU A 55 0.50 2.61 6.52
C LEU A 55 2.01 2.42 6.76
N GLY A 56 2.82 2.71 5.75
CA GLY A 56 4.27 2.74 5.87
C GLY A 56 4.81 3.83 6.79
N LEU A 57 4.18 5.00 6.79
CA LEU A 57 4.55 6.15 7.63
C LEU A 57 4.28 5.89 9.12
N LEU A 58 3.38 4.97 9.45
CA LEU A 58 3.09 4.57 10.83
C LEU A 58 4.16 3.64 11.43
N PHE A 59 5.19 3.27 10.67
CA PHE A 59 6.26 2.41 11.18
C PHE A 59 6.99 3.08 12.37
N PRO A 60 7.11 2.40 13.52
CA PRO A 60 7.68 2.99 14.73
C PRO A 60 9.21 3.00 14.69
N HIS A 61 9.80 3.95 13.96
CA HIS A 61 11.25 4.06 13.74
C HIS A 61 12.09 4.08 15.03
N ASN A 62 11.57 4.70 16.09
CA ASN A 62 12.23 4.81 17.40
C ASN A 62 11.57 3.91 18.46
N GLY A 63 10.73 2.96 18.03
CA GLY A 63 10.00 2.06 18.92
C GLY A 63 10.85 0.88 19.37
N GLY A 64 10.58 0.40 20.58
CA GLY A 64 11.04 -0.92 21.02
C GLY A 64 10.38 -2.06 20.24
N ILE A 65 10.89 -3.28 20.40
CA ILE A 65 10.41 -4.46 19.67
C ILE A 65 8.90 -4.71 19.82
N GLU A 66 8.34 -4.46 21.02
CA GLU A 66 6.91 -4.60 21.28
C GLU A 66 6.06 -3.64 20.43
N LEU A 67 6.51 -2.39 20.24
CA LEU A 67 5.79 -1.43 19.41
C LEU A 67 5.86 -1.80 17.93
N ILE A 68 6.98 -2.38 17.49
CA ILE A 68 7.13 -2.95 16.15
C ILE A 68 6.16 -4.12 15.97
N ASP A 69 6.05 -5.02 16.95
CA ASP A 69 5.13 -6.16 16.89
C ASP A 69 3.67 -5.72 16.83
N HIS A 70 3.30 -4.71 17.62
CA HIS A 70 1.97 -4.10 17.54
C HIS A 70 1.69 -3.46 16.18
N TYR A 71 2.66 -2.76 15.60
CA TYR A 71 2.54 -2.22 14.24
C TYR A 71 2.33 -3.35 13.21
N VAL A 72 3.09 -4.43 13.31
CA VAL A 72 2.96 -5.58 12.41
C VAL A 72 1.58 -6.22 12.54
N ALA A 73 1.10 -6.47 13.76
CA ALA A 73 -0.21 -7.04 14.00
C ALA A 73 -1.35 -6.13 13.49
N PHE A 74 -1.27 -4.83 13.75
CA PHE A 74 -2.22 -3.84 13.21
C PHE A 74 -2.25 -3.90 11.68
N ARG A 75 -1.09 -3.84 11.04
CA ARG A 75 -0.97 -3.85 9.59
C ARG A 75 -1.53 -5.15 8.99
N ASP A 76 -1.20 -6.29 9.58
CA ASP A 76 -1.67 -7.60 9.11
C ASP A 76 -3.20 -7.72 9.20
N SER A 77 -3.80 -7.10 10.22
CA SER A 77 -5.26 -6.99 10.31
C SER A 77 -5.87 -5.97 9.34
N HIS A 78 -5.10 -4.93 8.96
CA HIS A 78 -5.59 -3.86 8.09
C HIS A 78 -5.56 -4.25 6.61
N TYR A 79 -4.59 -5.05 6.17
CA TYR A 79 -4.44 -5.43 4.77
C TYR A 79 -5.67 -6.13 4.17
N PRO A 80 -6.31 -7.11 4.83
CA PRO A 80 -7.55 -7.69 4.35
C PRO A 80 -8.66 -6.65 4.19
N TYR A 81 -8.83 -5.75 5.17
CA TYR A 81 -9.81 -4.67 5.09
C TYR A 81 -9.54 -3.73 3.90
N TRP A 82 -8.28 -3.33 3.70
CA TRP A 82 -7.88 -2.50 2.58
C TRP A 82 -8.21 -3.18 1.24
N PHE A 83 -7.90 -4.47 1.12
CA PHE A 83 -8.21 -5.23 -0.08
C PHE A 83 -9.71 -5.33 -0.32
N ASP A 84 -10.48 -5.72 0.70
CA ASP A 84 -11.93 -5.86 0.61
C ASP A 84 -12.61 -4.54 0.25
N LYS A 85 -12.14 -3.41 0.79
CA LYS A 85 -12.63 -2.07 0.46
C LYS A 85 -12.54 -1.80 -1.04
N TRP A 86 -11.36 -2.01 -1.64
CA TRP A 86 -11.13 -1.71 -3.05
C TRP A 86 -11.74 -2.76 -3.98
N PHE A 87 -11.66 -4.04 -3.62
CA PHE A 87 -12.27 -5.14 -4.36
C PHE A 87 -13.81 -5.03 -4.39
N ASN A 88 -14.46 -4.71 -3.26
CA ASN A 88 -15.91 -4.55 -3.25
C ASN A 88 -16.37 -3.28 -3.97
N LYS A 89 -15.53 -2.25 -4.05
CA LYS A 89 -15.85 -1.02 -4.78
C LYS A 89 -16.00 -1.28 -6.29
N SER A 90 -15.07 -2.01 -6.91
CA SER A 90 -15.19 -2.34 -8.34
C SER A 90 -16.42 -3.17 -8.65
N ARG A 91 -16.78 -4.08 -7.73
CA ARG A 91 -17.99 -4.91 -7.86
C ARG A 91 -19.32 -4.17 -7.73
N ARG A 92 -19.34 -2.98 -7.13
CA ARG A 92 -20.54 -2.11 -7.09
C ARG A 92 -20.70 -1.29 -8.36
N GLN A 93 -19.68 -1.25 -9.21
CA GLN A 93 -19.67 -0.51 -10.48
C GLN A 93 -19.96 -1.40 -11.69
N LEU A 94 -20.04 -2.73 -11.50
CA LEU A 94 -20.49 -3.74 -12.45
C LEU A 94 -22.00 -3.98 -12.30
#